data_AF-A0A1S2NI37-F1
#
_entry.id   AF-A0A1S2NI37-F1
#
_cell.length_a   1.000
_cell.length_b   1.000
_cell.length_c   1.000
_cell.angle_alpha   90.00
_cell.angle_beta   90.00
_cell.angle_gamma   90.00
#
_symmetry.space_group_name_H-M   'P 1'
#
loop_
_entity.id
_entity.type
_entity.pdbx_description
1 polymer ?
#
loop_
_entity_poly.entity_id
_entity_poly.type
_entity_poly.pdbx_seq_one_letter_code
_entity_poly.pdbx_strand_id
1 'polypeptide(L)'
;MHTVGSQKPLAHKATLLIDLLRVGLATALILLAPLVAMQFTREVAWTGRDFGAAALLLAGAGLACLRTARWVAHWQPWRRLAVVGAVALGFAALWVELAVGVLFDVGS
;
A
#
# COMPACT_ATOMS: atom_id res chain seq x y z
N MET A 1 45.78 5.66 -7.42
CA MET A 1 45.17 6.21 -6.20
C MET A 1 43.66 6.28 -6.41
N HIS A 2 42.89 5.58 -5.56
CA HIS A 2 41.44 5.38 -5.69
C HIS A 2 40.67 6.55 -5.07
N THR A 3 39.84 7.24 -5.86
CA THR A 3 38.77 8.13 -5.35
C THR A 3 37.46 7.83 -6.07
N VAL A 4 36.95 6.61 -5.89
CA VAL A 4 35.58 6.24 -6.30
C VAL A 4 34.81 5.89 -5.03
N GLY A 5 33.81 6.68 -4.63
CA GLY A 5 32.90 6.19 -3.59
C GLY A 5 31.88 7.09 -2.90
N SER A 6 31.88 8.44 -3.04
CA SER A 6 31.01 9.29 -2.19
C SER A 6 29.73 9.84 -2.86
N GLN A 7 29.11 9.11 -3.78
CA GLN A 7 27.92 9.56 -4.55
C GLN A 7 26.68 8.65 -4.35
N LYS A 8 26.25 8.38 -3.10
CA LYS A 8 25.10 7.44 -2.89
C LYS A 8 23.99 7.79 -1.88
N PRO A 9 24.12 8.70 -0.88
CA PRO A 9 23.04 8.89 0.10
C PRO A 9 21.88 9.75 -0.42
N LEU A 10 22.15 10.78 -1.23
CA LEU A 10 21.12 11.73 -1.69
C LEU A 10 20.20 11.13 -2.76
N ALA A 11 20.76 10.38 -3.72
CA ALA A 11 19.99 9.72 -4.77
C ALA A 11 19.05 8.63 -4.22
N HIS A 12 19.47 7.90 -3.18
CA HIS A 12 18.65 6.87 -2.54
C HIS A 12 17.46 7.49 -1.78
N LYS A 13 17.70 8.59 -1.04
CA LYS A 13 16.64 9.34 -0.35
C LYS A 13 15.60 9.92 -1.32
N ALA A 14 16.05 10.55 -2.41
CA ALA A 14 15.15 11.11 -3.41
C ALA A 14 14.23 10.05 -4.03
N THR A 15 14.78 8.86 -4.30
CA THR A 15 14.02 7.75 -4.86
C THR A 15 12.95 7.24 -3.88
N LEU A 16 13.30 7.09 -2.60
CA LEU A 16 12.35 6.68 -1.55
C LEU A 16 11.23 7.72 -1.33
N LEU A 17 11.55 9.01 -1.43
CA LEU A 17 10.56 10.08 -1.32
C LEU A 17 9.57 10.06 -2.48
N ILE A 18 10.04 9.87 -3.72
CA ILE A 18 9.19 9.76 -4.90
C ILE A 18 8.25 8.55 -4.80
N ASP A 19 8.76 7.44 -4.30
CA ASP A 19 7.98 6.22 -4.08
C ASP A 19 6.87 6.44 -3.04
N LEU A 20 7.21 7.07 -1.91
CA LEU A 20 6.26 7.45 -0.87
C LEU A 20 5.19 8.42 -1.39
N LEU A 21 5.60 9.42 -2.18
CA LEU A 21 4.68 10.38 -2.80
C LEU A 21 3.71 9.70 -3.76
N ARG A 22 4.19 8.78 -4.61
CA ARG A 22 3.34 8.01 -5.53
C ARG A 22 2.33 7.15 -4.80
N VAL A 23 2.78 6.40 -3.79
CA VAL A 23 1.91 5.53 -3.00
C VAL A 23 0.90 6.35 -2.19
N GLY A 24 1.34 7.45 -1.58
CA GLY A 24 0.45 8.36 -0.85
C GLY A 24 -0.59 9.02 -1.75
N LEU A 25 -0.20 9.49 -2.93
CA LEU A 25 -1.12 10.09 -3.89
C LEU A 25 -2.13 9.07 -4.43
N ALA A 26 -1.69 7.87 -4.78
CA ALA A 26 -2.57 6.79 -5.21
C ALA A 26 -3.56 6.40 -4.10
N THR A 27 -3.09 6.28 -2.86
CA THR A 27 -3.92 5.98 -1.69
C THR A 27 -4.97 7.07 -1.47
N ALA A 28 -4.57 8.35 -1.54
CA ALA A 28 -5.49 9.48 -1.41
C ALA A 28 -6.55 9.53 -2.52
N LEU A 29 -6.16 9.26 -3.77
CA LEU A 29 -7.08 9.17 -4.91
C LEU A 29 -8.09 8.03 -4.75
N ILE A 30 -7.65 6.87 -4.24
CA ILE A 30 -8.55 5.74 -3.98
C ILE A 30 -9.53 6.08 -2.85
N LEU A 31 -9.06 6.73 -1.78
CA LEU A 31 -9.91 7.16 -0.65
C LEU A 31 -10.86 8.31 -0.99
N LEU A 32 -10.59 9.08 -2.06
CA LEU A 32 -11.55 10.05 -2.57
C LEU A 32 -12.82 9.39 -3.11
N ALA A 33 -12.74 8.17 -3.65
CA ALA A 33 -13.91 7.46 -4.16
C ALA A 33 -15.00 7.22 -3.09
N PRO A 34 -14.70 6.61 -1.91
CA PRO A 34 -15.70 6.47 -0.85
C PRO A 34 -16.13 7.81 -0.25
N LEU A 35 -15.23 8.80 -0.15
CA LEU A 35 -15.59 10.14 0.35
C LEU A 35 -16.63 10.82 -0.55
N VAL A 36 -16.44 10.70 -1.86
CA VAL A 36 -17.39 11.20 -2.86
C VAL A 36 -18.66 10.36 -2.86
N ALA A 37 -18.56 9.04 -2.76
CA ALA A 37 -19.72 8.14 -2.72
C ALA A 37 -20.65 8.44 -1.52
N MET A 38 -20.10 8.75 -0.35
CA MET A 38 -20.87 9.20 0.83
C MET A 38 -21.71 10.44 0.60
N GLN A 39 -21.32 11.29 -0.35
CA GLN A 39 -22.11 12.49 -0.68
C GLN A 39 -23.34 12.14 -1.50
N PHE A 40 -23.34 10.99 -2.20
CA PHE A 40 -24.42 10.57 -3.08
C PHE A 40 -25.31 9.49 -2.47
N THR A 41 -24.79 8.66 -1.57
CA THR A 41 -25.54 7.55 -0.96
C THR A 41 -25.21 7.37 0.52
N ARG A 42 -26.24 6.97 1.30
CA ARG A 42 -26.08 6.54 2.69
C ARG A 42 -25.62 5.09 2.83
N GLU A 43 -25.56 4.34 1.73
CA GLU A 43 -25.12 2.93 1.72
C GLU A 43 -23.61 2.81 1.95
N VAL A 44 -22.83 3.81 1.57
CA VAL A 44 -21.39 3.88 1.83
C VAL A 44 -21.19 4.72 3.08
N ALA A 45 -21.19 4.08 4.26
CA ALA A 45 -21.09 4.77 5.56
C ALA A 45 -19.77 4.43 6.28
N TRP A 46 -18.64 4.80 5.70
CA TRP A 46 -17.33 4.64 6.37
C TRP A 46 -17.14 5.69 7.47
N THR A 47 -16.65 5.24 8.61
CA THR A 47 -16.22 6.11 9.71
C THR A 47 -14.77 6.59 9.49
N GLY A 48 -14.31 7.56 10.27
CA GLY A 48 -12.91 7.99 10.23
C GLY A 48 -11.91 6.85 10.52
N ARG A 49 -12.34 5.81 11.26
CA ARG A 49 -11.52 4.61 11.52
C ARG A 49 -11.33 3.78 10.26
N ASP A 50 -12.37 3.63 9.46
CA ASP A 50 -12.32 2.90 8.19
C ASP A 50 -11.42 3.60 7.17
N PHE A 51 -11.46 4.94 7.11
CA PHE A 51 -10.52 5.73 6.31
C PHE A 51 -9.07 5.53 6.77
N GLY A 52 -8.82 5.56 8.09
CA GLY A 52 -7.48 5.33 8.64
C GLY A 52 -6.97 3.91 8.36
N ALA A 53 -7.83 2.91 8.51
CA ALA A 53 -7.54 1.53 8.19
C ALA A 53 -7.24 1.33 6.70
N ALA A 54 -8.10 1.82 5.82
CA ALA A 54 -7.92 1.73 4.38
C ALA A 54 -6.66 2.49 3.92
N ALA A 55 -6.37 3.66 4.50
CA ALA A 55 -5.13 4.39 4.23
C ALA A 55 -3.89 3.60 4.61
N LEU A 56 -3.87 2.99 5.82
CA LEU A 56 -2.74 2.19 6.27
C LEU A 56 -2.55 0.93 5.40
N LEU A 57 -3.65 0.28 5.03
CA LEU A 57 -3.67 -0.89 4.17
C LEU A 57 -3.15 -0.59 2.76
N LEU A 58 -3.68 0.46 2.11
CA LEU A 58 -3.26 0.87 0.76
C LEU A 58 -1.82 1.38 0.74
N ALA A 59 -1.43 2.18 1.73
CA ALA A 59 -0.07 2.68 1.83
C ALA A 59 0.93 1.54 2.10
N GLY A 60 0.60 0.63 3.02
CA GLY A 60 1.42 -0.54 3.33
C GLY A 60 1.57 -1.48 2.14
N ALA A 61 0.46 -1.81 1.47
CA ALA A 61 0.46 -2.66 0.28
C ALA A 61 1.21 -2.01 -0.89
N GLY A 62 0.99 -0.72 -1.15
CA GLY A 62 1.69 0.03 -2.19
C GLY A 62 3.20 0.06 -1.96
N LEU A 63 3.63 0.31 -0.73
CA LEU A 63 5.05 0.31 -0.36
C LEU A 63 5.68 -1.08 -0.45
N ALA A 64 4.97 -2.10 0.04
CA ALA A 64 5.40 -3.50 -0.02
C ALA A 64 5.51 -3.97 -1.48
N CYS A 65 4.55 -3.63 -2.33
CA CYS A 65 4.57 -3.94 -3.75
C CYS A 65 5.76 -3.27 -4.45
N LEU A 66 5.99 -1.98 -4.22
CA LEU A 66 7.08 -1.25 -4.85
C LEU A 66 8.45 -1.75 -4.38
N ARG A 67 8.58 -2.06 -3.09
CA ARG A 67 9.82 -2.60 -2.50
C ARG A 67 10.10 -4.01 -3.02
N THR A 68 9.09 -4.87 -3.05
CA THR A 68 9.18 -6.21 -3.65
C THR A 68 9.53 -6.12 -5.13
N ALA A 69 8.86 -5.25 -5.90
CA ALA A 69 9.06 -5.09 -7.33
C ALA A 69 10.49 -4.65 -7.68
N ARG A 70 11.15 -3.90 -6.79
CA ARG A 70 12.56 -3.52 -6.91
C ARG A 70 13.52 -4.63 -6.51
N TRP A 71 13.18 -5.37 -5.45
CA TRP A 71 13.98 -6.51 -4.98
C TRP A 71 14.00 -7.66 -5.98
N VAL A 72 12.85 -7.92 -6.61
CA VAL A 72 12.63 -8.99 -7.59
C VAL A 72 12.87 -8.48 -9.03
N ALA A 73 13.35 -7.25 -9.23
CA ALA A 73 13.62 -6.72 -10.58
C ALA A 73 14.65 -7.54 -11.37
N HIS A 74 15.48 -8.36 -10.71
CA HIS A 74 16.42 -9.30 -11.32
C HIS A 74 15.90 -10.74 -11.43
N TRP A 75 14.69 -11.02 -10.95
CA TRP A 75 14.12 -12.36 -10.88
C TRP A 75 13.17 -12.59 -12.07
N GLN A 76 12.98 -13.86 -12.44
CA GLN A 76 12.08 -14.24 -13.52
C GLN A 76 10.65 -13.70 -13.31
N PRO A 77 9.95 -13.30 -14.39
CA PRO A 77 8.65 -12.62 -14.33
C PRO A 77 7.57 -13.44 -13.59
N TRP A 78 7.62 -14.77 -13.67
CA TRP A 78 6.69 -15.66 -12.97
C TRP A 78 6.78 -15.53 -11.43
N ARG A 79 8.00 -15.42 -10.89
CA ARG A 79 8.21 -15.22 -9.44
C ARG A 79 7.70 -13.85 -8.98
N ARG A 80 7.78 -12.84 -9.84
CA ARG A 80 7.25 -11.50 -9.56
C ARG A 80 5.73 -11.50 -9.42
N LEU A 81 5.05 -12.22 -10.31
CA LEU A 81 3.60 -12.42 -10.21
C LEU A 81 3.21 -13.16 -8.93
N ALA A 82 3.95 -14.21 -8.57
CA ALA A 82 3.68 -14.99 -7.36
C ALA A 82 3.79 -14.15 -6.07
N VAL A 83 4.81 -13.31 -5.94
CA VAL A 83 4.97 -12.48 -4.72
C VAL A 83 3.96 -11.35 -4.68
N VAL A 84 3.69 -10.67 -5.81
CA VAL A 84 2.63 -9.64 -5.87
C VAL A 84 1.26 -10.26 -5.56
N GLY A 85 0.99 -11.45 -6.09
CA GLY A 85 -0.22 -12.21 -5.79
C GLY A 85 -0.33 -12.60 -4.32
N ALA A 86 0.77 -13.06 -3.70
CA ALA A 86 0.79 -13.38 -2.27
C ALA A 86 0.55 -12.15 -1.39
N VAL A 87 1.14 -11.00 -1.74
CA VAL A 87 0.89 -9.73 -1.04
C VAL A 87 -0.55 -9.27 -1.24
N ALA A 88 -1.10 -9.39 -2.45
CA ALA A 88 -2.49 -9.04 -2.74
C ALA A 88 -3.48 -9.97 -2.00
N LEU A 89 -3.18 -11.26 -1.90
CA LEU A 89 -3.96 -12.22 -1.11
C LEU A 89 -3.88 -11.92 0.38
N GLY A 90 -2.69 -11.58 0.90
CA GLY A 90 -2.52 -11.15 2.29
C GLY A 90 -3.29 -9.86 2.57
N PHE A 91 -3.25 -8.90 1.64
CA PHE A 91 -4.05 -7.68 1.70
C PHE A 91 -5.55 -7.97 1.71
N ALA A 92 -6.02 -8.83 0.80
CA ALA A 92 -7.42 -9.23 0.73
C ALA A 92 -7.87 -9.97 1.99
N ALA A 93 -7.01 -10.82 2.56
CA ALA A 93 -7.26 -11.47 3.84
C ALA A 93 -7.38 -10.44 4.97
N LEU A 94 -6.43 -9.50 5.11
CA LEU A 94 -6.55 -8.42 6.10
C LEU A 94 -7.80 -7.56 5.89
N TRP A 95 -8.17 -7.31 4.64
CA TRP A 95 -9.37 -6.55 4.30
C TRP A 95 -10.65 -7.27 4.73
N VAL A 96 -10.74 -8.58 4.49
CA VAL A 96 -11.86 -9.42 4.96
C VAL A 96 -11.91 -9.44 6.49
N GLU A 97 -10.76 -9.59 7.15
CA GLU A 97 -10.68 -9.56 8.62
C GLU A 97 -11.18 -8.23 9.19
N LEU A 98 -10.81 -7.09 8.58
CA LEU A 98 -11.24 -5.77 9.04
C LEU A 98 -12.69 -5.44 8.68
N ALA A 99 -13.16 -5.84 7.50
CA ALA A 99 -14.48 -5.50 6.99
C ALA A 99 -15.59 -6.40 7.57
N VAL A 100 -15.26 -7.65 7.88
CA VAL A 100 -16.22 -8.65 8.35
C VAL A 100 -16.01 -8.98 9.84
N GLY A 101 -14.85 -8.65 10.43
CA GLY A 101 -14.59 -8.86 11.86
C GLY A 101 -14.58 -10.34 12.25
N VAL A 102 -13.93 -11.20 11.46
CA VAL A 102 -14.03 -12.66 11.63
C VAL A 102 -13.13 -13.18 12.75
N LEU A 103 -11.94 -12.62 12.96
CA LEU A 103 -10.99 -13.12 13.99
C LEU A 103 -10.90 -12.31 15.29
N PHE A 104 -11.30 -11.03 15.28
CA PHE A 104 -11.21 -10.19 16.47
C PHE A 104 -12.58 -9.60 16.76
N ASP A 105 -13.20 -10.09 17.83
CA ASP A 105 -14.31 -9.46 18.54
C ASP A 105 -13.85 -8.07 19.08
N VAL A 106 -13.64 -7.10 18.20
CA VAL A 106 -13.49 -5.66 18.53
C VAL A 106 -14.88 -5.00 18.40
N GLY A 107 -15.89 -5.78 18.76
CA GLY A 107 -17.30 -5.46 18.80
C GLY A 107 -17.87 -5.67 20.20
N SER A 108 -17.15 -5.22 21.23
CA SER A 108 -17.70 -4.91 22.54
C SER A 108 -17.02 -3.70 23.16
#